data_AF-A0A7V5CLK3-F1
#
_entry.id   AF-A0A7V5CLK3-F1
#
_cell.length_a   1.000
_cell.length_b   1.000
_cell.length_c   1.000
_cell.angle_alpha   90.00
_cell.angle_beta   90.00
_cell.angle_gamma   90.00
#
_symmetry.space_group_name_H-M   'P 1'
#
loop_
_entity.id
_entity.type
_entity.pdbx_description
1 polymer ?
#
loop_
_entity_poly.entity_id
_entity_poly.type
_entity_poly.pdbx_seq_one_letter_code
_entity_poly.pdbx_strand_id
1 'polypeptide(L)'
;MTIWQKASCLIRPASMSHHYAKLIREKFTCLSELADITDLWQQVASRYDVVGKQAHDARIAAFMLAHGVTFILTLNPTDFARYSSITAVTPQKVIEP
;
A
#
# COMPACT_ATOMS: atom_id res chain seq x y z
N MET A 1 4.81 -19.21 26.99
CA MET A 1 3.57 -18.74 26.31
C MET A 1 4.00 -17.99 25.06
N THR A 2 3.98 -18.72 23.96
CA THR A 2 4.77 -18.52 22.73
C THR A 2 3.99 -17.70 21.72
N ILE A 3 4.47 -16.50 21.36
CA ILE A 3 3.76 -15.59 20.43
C ILE A 3 4.27 -15.66 18.99
N TRP A 4 5.25 -16.51 18.65
CA TRP A 4 5.82 -16.52 17.27
C TRP A 4 5.88 -17.88 16.58
N GLN A 5 5.06 -18.87 16.98
CA GLN A 5 5.14 -20.25 16.45
C GLN A 5 3.92 -20.68 15.62
N LYS A 6 3.37 -19.77 14.80
CA LYS A 6 2.49 -20.14 13.68
C LYS A 6 2.94 -19.53 12.34
N ALA A 7 4.25 -19.32 12.18
CA ALA A 7 4.87 -19.13 10.88
C ALA A 7 5.25 -20.50 10.30
N SER A 8 4.28 -21.23 9.76
CA SER A 8 4.52 -22.35 8.83
C SER A 8 3.20 -22.81 8.22
N CYS A 9 2.82 -22.18 7.11
CA CYS A 9 2.18 -22.90 6.03
C CYS A 9 2.56 -22.19 4.72
N LEU A 10 3.28 -22.91 3.85
CA LEU A 10 3.68 -22.56 2.49
C LEU A 10 4.88 -21.60 2.33
N ILE A 11 6.09 -22.15 2.46
CA ILE A 11 7.24 -21.62 1.72
C ILE A 11 6.93 -21.84 0.23
N ARG A 12 6.36 -20.83 -0.43
CA ARG A 12 6.31 -20.78 -1.90
C ARG A 12 7.77 -20.68 -2.39
N PRO A 13 8.18 -21.44 -3.42
CA PRO A 13 9.53 -21.33 -3.94
C PRO A 13 9.79 -19.88 -4.37
N ALA A 14 10.89 -19.30 -3.87
CA ALA A 14 11.28 -17.91 -4.11
C ALA A 14 11.36 -17.56 -5.61
N SER A 15 11.53 -18.56 -6.49
CA SER A 15 11.61 -18.41 -7.94
C SER A 15 10.35 -17.82 -8.57
N MET A 16 9.15 -18.12 -8.07
CA MET A 16 7.90 -17.59 -8.63
C MET A 16 7.62 -16.14 -8.23
N SER A 17 7.99 -15.75 -7.00
CA SER A 17 7.77 -14.37 -6.51
C SER A 17 8.58 -13.33 -7.29
N HIS A 18 9.81 -13.67 -7.71
CA HIS A 18 10.64 -12.78 -8.52
C HIS A 18 10.07 -12.55 -9.93
N HIS A 19 9.40 -13.56 -10.51
CA HIS A 19 8.83 -13.46 -11.86
C HIS A 19 7.70 -12.43 -11.92
N TYR A 20 6.72 -12.50 -11.01
CA TYR A 20 5.62 -11.55 -10.97
C TYR A 20 6.08 -10.13 -10.62
N ALA A 21 7.02 -9.99 -9.68
CA ALA A 21 7.60 -8.69 -9.35
C ALA A 21 8.28 -8.03 -10.56
N LYS A 22 8.99 -8.81 -11.37
CA LYS A 22 9.60 -8.33 -12.62
C LYS A 22 8.53 -7.88 -13.62
N LEU A 23 7.49 -8.69 -13.86
CA LEU A 23 6.41 -8.34 -14.79
C LEU A 23 5.70 -7.03 -14.38
N ILE A 24 5.41 -6.85 -13.10
CA ILE A 24 4.80 -5.61 -12.60
C ILE A 24 5.73 -4.42 -12.86
N ARG A 25 7.03 -4.56 -12.57
CA ARG A 25 8.01 -3.49 -12.83
C ARG A 25 8.18 -3.16 -14.31
N GLU A 26 7.94 -4.11 -15.21
CA GLU A 26 7.99 -3.89 -16.65
C GLU A 26 6.71 -3.24 -17.19
N LYS A 27 5.56 -3.47 -16.54
CA LYS A 27 4.26 -2.97 -16.99
C LYS A 27 3.86 -1.64 -16.36
N PHE A 28 4.41 -1.31 -15.19
CA PHE A 28 4.03 -0.13 -14.42
C PHE A 28 5.25 0.75 -14.13
N THR A 29 5.02 2.06 -14.13
CA THR A 29 6.04 3.02 -13.67
C THR A 29 6.21 2.86 -12.17
N CYS A 30 7.43 2.57 -11.73
CA CYS A 30 7.79 2.51 -10.32
C CYS A 30 8.21 3.90 -9.85
N LEU A 31 7.41 4.50 -8.97
CA LEU A 31 7.72 5.79 -8.36
C LEU A 31 8.78 5.60 -7.27
N SER A 32 9.76 6.50 -7.20
CA SER A 32 10.80 6.46 -6.16
C SER A 32 10.31 7.07 -4.85
N GLU A 33 10.84 6.60 -3.72
CA GLU A 33 10.63 7.31 -2.44
C GLU A 33 11.30 8.68 -2.47
N LEU A 34 10.55 9.71 -2.03
CA LEU A 34 11.08 11.05 -1.84
C LEU A 34 11.85 11.12 -0.52
N ALA A 35 12.87 11.99 -0.45
CA ALA A 35 13.72 12.12 0.73
C ALA A 35 12.94 12.53 1.99
N ASP A 36 11.85 13.28 1.82
CA ASP A 36 10.97 13.82 2.87
C ASP A 36 9.76 12.93 3.17
N ILE A 37 9.70 11.71 2.64
CA ILE A 37 8.54 10.81 2.79
C ILE A 37 8.22 10.51 4.26
N THR A 38 9.22 10.48 5.13
CA THR A 38 9.05 10.24 6.56
C THR A 38 8.30 11.38 7.23
N ASP A 39 8.59 12.63 6.84
CA ASP A 39 7.93 13.81 7.40
C ASP A 39 6.49 13.91 6.90
N LEU A 40 6.27 13.65 5.60
CA LEU A 40 4.92 13.57 5.03
C LEU A 40 4.09 12.47 5.69
N TRP A 41 4.70 11.31 5.95
CA TRP A 41 4.02 10.23 6.65
C TRP A 41 3.63 10.60 8.08
N GLN A 42 4.51 11.28 8.83
CA GLN A 42 4.17 11.78 10.17
C GLN A 42 3.02 12.79 10.13
N GLN A 43 3.02 13.70 9.16
CA GLN A 43 1.93 14.66 8.97
C GLN A 43 0.60 13.95 8.65
N VAL A 44 0.62 12.96 7.76
CA VAL A 44 -0.56 12.14 7.44
C VAL A 44 -1.03 11.35 8.66
N ALA A 45 -0.12 10.69 9.38
CA ALA A 45 -0.46 9.91 10.56
C ALA A 45 -1.08 10.80 11.65
N SER A 46 -0.52 11.99 11.87
CA SER A 46 -1.06 12.97 12.82
C SER A 46 -2.41 13.53 12.35
N ARG A 47 -2.58 13.81 11.05
CA ARG A 47 -3.81 14.41 10.51
C ARG A 47 -5.01 13.46 10.59
N TYR A 48 -4.78 12.16 10.48
CA TYR A 48 -5.84 11.14 10.44
C TYR A 48 -5.83 10.21 11.66
N ASP A 49 -5.21 10.66 12.77
CA ASP A 49 -5.12 9.97 14.06
C ASP A 49 -4.75 8.48 13.92
N VAL A 50 -3.74 8.21 13.09
CA VAL A 50 -3.33 6.85 12.75
C VAL A 50 -2.49 6.27 13.88
N VAL A 51 -2.91 5.12 14.39
CA VAL A 51 -2.21 4.38 15.45
C VAL A 51 -2.14 2.88 15.15
N GLY A 52 -1.03 2.25 15.55
CA GLY A 52 -0.86 0.79 15.47
C GLY A 52 -0.91 0.24 14.05
N LYS A 53 -1.81 -0.71 13.80
CA LYS A 53 -1.86 -1.54 12.57
C LYS A 53 -1.95 -0.72 11.27
N GLN A 54 -2.53 0.47 11.31
CA GLN A 54 -2.83 1.27 10.11
C GLN A 54 -1.67 2.19 9.69
N ALA A 55 -0.56 2.17 10.42
CA ALA A 55 0.62 2.98 10.13
C ALA A 55 1.19 2.67 8.73
N HIS A 56 1.08 1.42 8.26
CA HIS A 56 1.51 1.01 6.93
C HIS A 56 0.63 1.66 5.82
N ASP A 57 -0.69 1.60 5.95
CA ASP A 57 -1.60 2.19 4.97
C ASP A 57 -1.45 3.72 4.92
N ALA A 58 -1.17 4.35 6.07
CA ALA A 58 -0.85 5.77 6.12
C ALA A 58 0.45 6.11 5.39
N ARG A 59 1.44 5.22 5.38
CA ARG A 59 2.67 5.41 4.61
C ARG A 59 2.38 5.37 3.11
N ILE A 60 1.53 4.43 2.67
CA ILE A 60 1.07 4.37 1.28
C ILE A 60 0.32 5.65 0.91
N ALA A 61 -0.58 6.12 1.78
CA ALA A 61 -1.31 7.36 1.57
C ALA A 61 -0.39 8.58 1.46
N ALA A 62 0.61 8.70 2.34
CA ALA A 62 1.60 9.77 2.27
C ALA A 62 2.41 9.72 0.96
N PHE A 63 2.82 8.53 0.53
CA PHE A 63 3.54 8.33 -0.72
C PHE A 63 2.70 8.74 -1.93
N MET A 64 1.41 8.38 -1.94
CA MET A 64 0.48 8.80 -2.98
C MET A 64 0.35 10.33 -3.05
N LEU A 65 0.16 10.99 -1.90
CA LEU A 65 0.06 12.45 -1.83
C LEU A 65 1.35 13.14 -2.30
N ALA A 66 2.51 12.60 -1.93
CA ALA A 66 3.82 13.10 -2.35
C ALA A 66 4.00 13.10 -3.87
N HIS A 67 3.41 12.11 -4.56
CA HIS A 67 3.45 11.97 -6.01
C HIS A 67 2.19 12.52 -6.72
N GLY A 68 1.27 13.14 -6.00
CA GLY A 68 0.01 13.66 -6.56
C GLY A 68 -0.94 12.57 -7.08
N VAL A 69 -0.78 11.32 -6.63
CA VAL A 69 -1.64 10.19 -6.99
C VAL A 69 -2.87 10.18 -6.09
N THR A 70 -4.07 10.25 -6.68
CA THR A 70 -5.32 10.33 -5.91
C THR A 70 -6.16 9.05 -5.95
N PHE A 71 -5.82 8.07 -6.79
CA PHE A 71 -6.54 6.81 -6.91
C PHE A 71 -5.66 5.63 -6.53
N ILE A 72 -6.16 4.73 -5.69
CA ILE A 72 -5.49 3.47 -5.37
C ILE A 72 -6.34 2.29 -5.81
N LEU A 73 -5.74 1.40 -6.60
CA LEU A 73 -6.32 0.10 -6.91
C LEU A 73 -6.06 -0.86 -5.74
N THR A 74 -7.11 -1.28 -5.03
CA THR A 74 -6.99 -2.10 -3.82
C THR A 74 -8.13 -3.12 -3.69
N LEU A 75 -7.85 -4.23 -3.02
CA LEU A 75 -8.86 -5.22 -2.62
C LEU A 75 -9.52 -4.85 -1.28
N ASN A 76 -8.94 -3.91 -0.52
CA ASN A 76 -9.45 -3.47 0.78
C ASN A 76 -9.76 -1.96 0.75
N PRO A 77 -10.82 -1.53 0.06
CA PRO A 77 -11.12 -0.10 -0.09
C PRO A 77 -11.40 0.60 1.24
N THR A 78 -11.88 -0.13 2.25
CA THR A 78 -12.18 0.40 3.59
C THR A 78 -10.94 0.93 4.31
N ASP A 79 -9.77 0.36 4.06
CA ASP A 79 -8.52 0.74 4.74
C ASP A 79 -8.07 2.15 4.35
N PHE A 80 -8.50 2.63 3.17
CA PHE A 80 -8.18 3.95 2.65
C PHE A 80 -9.31 4.98 2.80
N ALA A 81 -10.50 4.58 3.27
CA ALA A 81 -11.68 5.44 3.34
C ALA A 81 -11.51 6.68 4.22
N ARG A 82 -10.55 6.67 5.16
CA ARG A 82 -10.24 7.80 6.04
C ARG A 82 -9.49 8.94 5.35
N TYR A 83 -8.81 8.68 4.24
CA TYR A 83 -7.95 9.65 3.58
C TYR A 83 -8.76 10.40 2.51
N SER A 84 -9.24 11.60 2.84
CA SER A 84 -10.19 12.34 1.99
C SER A 84 -9.69 12.66 0.58
N SER A 85 -8.36 12.75 0.40
CA SER A 85 -7.71 13.03 -0.88
C SER A 85 -7.41 11.76 -1.70
N ILE A 86 -7.77 10.58 -1.19
CA ILE A 86 -7.51 9.29 -1.83
C ILE A 86 -8.84 8.60 -2.11
N THR A 87 -8.98 8.13 -3.34
CA THR A 87 -10.12 7.35 -3.80
C THR A 87 -9.70 5.91 -4.01
N ALA A 88 -10.24 5.00 -3.20
CA ALA A 88 -10.02 3.57 -3.39
C ALA A 88 -10.93 3.01 -4.51
N VAL A 89 -10.32 2.31 -5.46
CA VAL A 89 -10.98 1.63 -6.56
C VAL A 89 -10.70 0.15 -6.46
N THR A 90 -11.72 -0.69 -6.67
CA THR A 90 -11.55 -2.15 -6.69
C THR A 90 -11.33 -2.65 -8.12
N PRO A 91 -10.62 -3.77 -8.33
CA PRO A 91 -10.43 -4.32 -9.68
C PRO A 91 -11.73 -4.56 -10.46
N GLN A 92 -12.78 -5.00 -9.78
CA GLN A 92 -14.10 -5.21 -10.39
C GLN A 92 -14.62 -3.93 -11.05
N LYS A 93 -14.49 -2.78 -10.38
CA LYS A 93 -14.93 -1.48 -10.90
C LYS A 93 -14.14 -0.99 -12.12
N VAL A 94 -12.96 -1.55 -12.40
CA VAL A 94 -12.11 -1.15 -13.54
C VAL A 94 -12.29 -2.11 -14.72
N ILE A 95 -12.67 -3.36 -14.46
CA ILE A 95 -12.87 -4.39 -15.49
C ILE A 95 -14.28 -4.34 -16.08
N GLU A 96 -15.25 -3.78 -15.34
CA GLU A 96 -16.59 -3.51 -15.86
C GLU A 96 -16.54 -2.39 -16.93
N PRO A 97 -17.06 -2.63 -18.16
CA PRO A 97 -17.05 -1.65 -19.25
C PRO A 97 -18.04 -0.49 -19.07
#